data_AF-I9AWR7-F1
#
_entry.id   AF-I9AWR7-F1
#
_cell.length_a   1.000
_cell.length_b   1.000
_cell.length_c   1.000
_cell.angle_alpha   90.00
_cell.angle_beta   90.00
_cell.angle_gamma   90.00
#
_symmetry.space_group_name_H-M   'P 1'
#
loop_
_entity.id
_entity.type
_entity.pdbx_description
1 polymer ?
#
loop_
_entity_poly.entity_id
_entity_poly.type
_entity_poly.pdbx_seq_one_letter_code
_entity_poly.pdbx_strand_id
1 'polypeptide(L)'
;MLGGFGDFNVILAYVFGIILLYVVGRMFLMPIKLIFRLIYNGLIGGAMLWALNFVGLHIGFTIAINPITALIAGFLGLPGVMLLILFKLFVA
;
A
#
# COMPACT_ATOMS: atom_id res chain seq x y z
N MET A 1 -41.23 -22.26 -31.65
CA MET A 1 -42.08 -22.53 -30.46
C MET A 1 -41.40 -21.92 -29.27
N LEU A 2 -42.18 -21.20 -28.47
CA LEU A 2 -41.76 -20.17 -27.52
C LEU A 2 -40.92 -20.72 -26.37
N GLY A 3 -39.98 -19.89 -25.90
CA GLY A 3 -39.00 -20.19 -24.86
C GLY A 3 -39.60 -20.89 -23.64
N GLY A 4 -38.97 -22.00 -23.27
CA GLY A 4 -39.29 -22.71 -22.05
C GLY A 4 -38.70 -22.00 -20.85
N PHE A 5 -39.30 -22.18 -19.67
CA PHE A 5 -38.82 -21.65 -18.38
C PHE A 5 -37.32 -21.91 -18.11
N GLY A 6 -36.72 -22.91 -18.76
CA GLY A 6 -35.27 -23.18 -18.72
C GLY A 6 -34.40 -22.05 -19.27
N ASP A 7 -34.78 -21.42 -20.38
CA ASP A 7 -33.96 -20.39 -21.04
C ASP A 7 -33.85 -19.12 -20.18
N PHE A 8 -34.94 -18.78 -19.48
CA PHE A 8 -34.98 -17.65 -18.54
C PHE A 8 -34.09 -17.89 -17.31
N ASN A 9 -34.06 -19.12 -16.80
CA ASN A 9 -33.18 -19.50 -15.68
C ASN A 9 -31.71 -19.42 -16.08
N VAL A 10 -31.34 -19.81 -17.31
CA VAL A 10 -29.97 -19.68 -17.80
C VAL A 10 -29.56 -18.21 -17.91
N ILE A 11 -30.42 -17.35 -18.44
CA ILE A 11 -30.18 -15.90 -18.53
C ILE A 11 -29.99 -15.30 -17.14
N LEU A 12 -30.86 -15.63 -16.17
CA LEU A 12 -30.75 -15.17 -14.79
C LEU A 12 -29.46 -15.65 -14.11
N ALA A 13 -29.07 -16.91 -14.29
CA ALA A 13 -27.83 -17.45 -13.75
C ALA A 13 -26.61 -16.73 -14.34
N TYR A 14 -26.64 -16.39 -15.63
CA TYR A 14 -25.57 -15.66 -16.30
C TYR A 14 -25.43 -14.23 -15.75
N VAL A 15 -26.55 -13.51 -15.62
CA VAL A 15 -26.59 -12.16 -15.03
C VAL A 15 -26.10 -12.18 -13.59
N PHE A 16 -26.56 -13.15 -12.79
CA PHE A 16 -26.11 -13.32 -11.41
C PHE A 16 -24.61 -13.62 -11.32
N GLY A 17 -24.10 -14.49 -12.20
CA GLY A 17 -22.67 -14.79 -12.28
C GLY A 17 -21.81 -13.57 -12.61
N ILE A 18 -22.25 -12.74 -13.56
CA ILE A 18 -21.54 -11.48 -13.90
C ILE A 18 -21.54 -10.51 -12.72
N ILE A 19 -22.66 -10.35 -12.03
CA ILE A 19 -22.76 -9.48 -10.84
C ILE A 19 -21.83 -10.00 -9.73
N LEU A 20 -21.83 -11.30 -9.48
CA LEU A 20 -20.96 -11.92 -8.48
C LEU A 20 -19.48 -11.71 -8.81
N LEU A 21 -19.09 -11.95 -10.07
CA LEU A 21 -17.73 -11.70 -10.55
C LEU A 21 -17.33 -10.22 -10.42
N TYR A 22 -18.25 -9.29 -10.69
CA TYR A 22 -17.99 -7.86 -10.53
C TYR A 22 -17.73 -7.49 -9.06
N VAL A 23 -18.54 -8.00 -8.12
CA VAL A 23 -18.38 -7.76 -6.68
C VAL A 23 -17.06 -8.34 -6.18
N VAL A 24 -16.77 -9.60 -6.52
CA VAL A 24 -15.54 -10.28 -6.12
C VAL A 24 -14.32 -9.59 -6.73
N GLY A 25 -14.36 -9.29 -8.03
CA GLY A 25 -13.29 -8.56 -8.71
C GLY A 25 -13.00 -7.20 -8.07
N ARG A 26 -14.05 -6.42 -7.75
CA ARG A 26 -13.89 -5.13 -7.08
C ARG A 26 -13.32 -5.26 -5.66
N MET A 27 -13.73 -6.29 -4.92
CA MET A 27 -13.22 -6.58 -3.59
C MET A 27 -11.72 -6.86 -3.58
N PHE A 28 -11.20 -7.55 -4.61
CA PHE A 28 -9.76 -7.82 -4.76
C PHE A 28 -8.96 -6.63 -5.31
N LEU A 29 -9.54 -5.80 -6.17
CA LEU A 29 -8.83 -4.63 -6.71
C LEU A 29 -8.55 -3.54 -5.66
N MET A 30 -9.38 -3.45 -4.62
CA MET A 30 -9.21 -2.48 -3.53
C MET A 30 -7.92 -2.69 -2.69
N PRO A 31 -7.61 -3.90 -2.15
CA PRO A 31 -6.39 -4.14 -1.41
C PRO A 31 -5.14 -4.09 -2.30
N ILE A 32 -5.23 -4.48 -3.57
CA ILE A 32 -4.11 -4.38 -4.51
C ILE A 32 -3.64 -2.92 -4.65
N LYS A 33 -4.57 -1.98 -4.82
CA LYS A 33 -4.24 -0.54 -4.87
C LYS A 33 -3.56 -0.04 -3.59
N LEU A 34 -3.98 -0.55 -2.43
CA LEU A 34 -3.35 -0.22 -1.15
C LEU A 34 -1.90 -0.71 -1.09
N ILE A 35 -1.63 -1.94 -1.53
CA ILE A 35 -0.27 -2.51 -1.56
C ILE A 35 0.64 -1.66 -2.45
N PHE A 36 0.19 -1.27 -3.65
CA PHE A 36 0.96 -0.38 -4.51
C PHE A 36 1.25 0.97 -3.86
N ARG A 37 0.28 1.55 -3.14
CA ARG A 37 0.48 2.79 -2.39
C ARG A 37 1.52 2.64 -1.28
N LEU A 38 1.49 1.51 -0.57
CA LEU A 38 2.47 1.19 0.47
C LEU A 38 3.87 1.05 -0.12
N ILE A 39 4.01 0.35 -1.25
CA ILE A 39 5.30 0.20 -1.93
C ILE A 39 5.84 1.56 -2.37
N TYR A 40 5.01 2.38 -3.03
CA TYR A 40 5.45 3.69 -3.51
C TYR A 40 5.89 4.61 -2.37
N ASN A 41 5.08 4.73 -1.31
CA ASN A 41 5.43 5.55 -0.15
C ASN A 41 6.65 4.98 0.57
N GLY A 42 6.74 3.66 0.73
CA GLY A 42 7.88 2.99 1.36
C GLY A 42 9.18 3.19 0.57
N LEU A 43 9.13 3.18 -0.76
CA LEU A 43 10.29 3.48 -1.60
C LEU A 43 10.75 4.93 -1.44
N ILE A 44 9.81 5.88 -1.43
CA ILE A 44 10.14 7.30 -1.22
C ILE A 44 10.75 7.51 0.16
N GLY A 45 10.11 7.01 1.22
CA GLY A 45 10.63 7.17 2.57
C GLY A 45 11.94 6.42 2.79
N GLY A 46 12.10 5.25 2.17
CA GLY A 46 13.36 4.51 2.14
C GLY A 46 14.47 5.30 1.45
N ALA A 47 14.18 5.94 0.32
CA ALA A 47 15.12 6.82 -0.38
C ALA A 47 15.49 8.05 0.46
N MET A 48 14.52 8.66 1.15
CA MET A 48 14.77 9.77 2.07
C MET A 48 15.68 9.36 3.23
N LEU A 49 15.40 8.22 3.87
CA LEU A 49 16.24 7.69 4.95
C LEU A 49 17.63 7.27 4.47
N TRP A 50 17.73 6.74 3.26
CA TRP A 50 19.01 6.43 2.65
C TRP A 50 19.86 7.68 2.42
N ALA A 51 19.26 8.74 1.85
CA ALA A 51 19.93 10.03 1.69
C ALA A 51 20.33 10.64 3.05
N LEU A 52 19.45 10.53 4.05
CA LEU A 52 19.75 10.98 5.41
C LEU A 52 20.93 10.21 6.01
N ASN A 53 20.95 8.87 5.89
CA ASN A 53 22.05 8.06 6.40
C ASN A 53 23.37 8.35 5.68
N PHE A 54 23.33 8.71 4.40
CA PHE A 54 24.52 9.10 3.65
C PHE A 54 25.18 10.36 4.25
N VAL A 55 24.38 11.38 4.56
CA VAL A 55 24.87 12.59 5.24
C VAL A 55 25.20 12.28 6.71
N GLY A 56 24.32 11.55 7.38
CA GLY A 56 24.39 11.16 8.79
C GLY A 56 25.62 10.32 9.15
N LEU A 57 26.15 9.56 8.20
CA LEU A 57 27.37 8.77 8.40
C LEU A 57 28.55 9.65 8.86
N HIS A 58 28.65 10.88 8.34
CA HIS A 58 29.73 11.83 8.66
C HIS A 58 29.67 12.33 10.11
N ILE A 59 28.49 12.27 10.72
CA ILE A 59 28.24 12.68 12.11
C ILE A 59 28.02 11.48 13.04
N GLY A 60 28.24 10.25 12.56
CA GLY A 60 28.00 9.01 13.31
C GLY A 60 26.52 8.70 13.56
N PHE A 61 25.62 9.35 12.84
CA PHE A 61 24.17 9.21 13.00
C PHE A 61 23.58 8.33 11.90
N THR A 62 22.96 7.20 12.28
CA THR A 62 22.29 6.31 11.34
C THR A 62 20.93 5.86 11.88
N ILE A 63 19.94 5.87 11.00
CA ILE A 63 18.59 5.36 11.24
C ILE A 63 18.43 4.04 10.48
N ALA A 64 17.92 3.01 11.15
CA ALA A 64 17.65 1.73 10.48
C ALA A 64 16.62 1.92 9.35
N ILE A 65 16.96 1.48 8.14
CA ILE A 65 16.06 1.49 6.98
C ILE A 65 15.31 0.16 6.96
N ASN A 66 14.08 0.16 7.44
CA ASN A 66 13.19 -1.01 7.41
C ASN A 66 11.81 -0.57 6.88
N PRO A 67 10.91 -1.51 6.54
CA PRO A 67 9.59 -1.15 6.00
C PRO A 67 8.80 -0.21 6.94
N ILE A 68 8.95 -0.33 8.25
CA ILE A 68 8.25 0.52 9.22
C ILE A 68 8.78 1.96 9.16
N THR A 69 10.09 2.15 9.30
CA THR A 69 10.71 3.49 9.27
C THR A 69 10.58 4.13 7.90
N ALA A 70 10.71 3.35 6.82
CA ALA A 70 10.50 3.81 5.46
C ALA A 70 9.05 4.21 5.20
N LEU A 71 8.06 3.48 5.71
CA LEU A 71 6.66 3.88 5.61
C LEU A 71 6.37 5.12 6.45
N ILE A 72 6.91 5.24 7.67
CA ILE A 72 6.74 6.45 8.50
C ILE A 72 7.31 7.68 7.78
N ALA A 73 8.56 7.58 7.29
CA ALA A 73 9.19 8.65 6.53
C ALA A 73 8.46 8.92 5.20
N GLY A 74 7.91 7.90 4.55
CA GLY A 74 7.24 8.01 3.26
C GLY A 74 5.81 8.54 3.32
N PHE A 75 5.04 8.16 4.35
CA PHE A 75 3.68 8.64 4.56
C PHE A 75 3.65 10.05 5.10
N LEU A 76 4.51 10.35 6.08
CA LEU A 76 4.55 11.67 6.70
C LEU A 76 5.49 12.61 5.92
N GLY A 77 6.45 12.10 5.15
CA GLY A 77 7.45 12.92 4.44
C GLY A 77 8.48 13.50 5.41
N LEU A 78 8.80 14.78 5.23
CA LEU A 78 9.74 15.52 6.07
C LEU A 78 9.41 15.46 7.59
N PRO A 79 8.16 15.66 8.05
CA PRO A 79 7.84 15.50 9.47
C PRO A 79 8.02 14.06 9.98
N GLY A 80 7.87 13.05 9.10
CA GLY A 80 8.18 11.65 9.44
C GLY A 80 9.66 11.43 9.67
N VAL A 81 10.51 12.03 8.82
CA VAL A 81 11.96 12.00 9.00
C VAL A 81 12.36 12.71 10.30
N MET A 82 11.79 13.89 10.58
CA MET A 82 12.01 14.59 11.86
C MET A 82 11.61 13.74 13.07
N LEU A 83 10.46 13.07 13.01
CA LEU A 83 10.01 12.17 14.06
C LEU A 83 11.02 11.04 14.31
N LEU A 84 11.53 10.42 13.25
CA LEU A 84 12.52 9.34 13.38
C LEU A 84 13.86 9.83 13.92
N ILE A 85 14.28 11.04 13.56
CA ILE A 85 15.46 11.67 14.15
C ILE A 85 15.27 11.88 15.64
N LEU A 86 14.13 12.48 16.06
CA LEU A 86 13.82 12.71 17.46
C LEU A 86 13.73 11.39 18.23
N PHE A 87 13.09 10.37 17.67
CA PHE A 87 13.02 9.04 18.27
C PHE A 87 14.41 8.46 18.52
N LYS A 88 15.32 8.60 17.54
CA LYS A 88 16.69 8.13 17.64
C LYS A 88 17.55 8.95 18.62
N LEU A 89 17.19 10.20 18.92
CA LEU A 89 17.95 11.06 19.84
C LEU A 89 17.47 10.95 21.30
N PHE A 90 16.17 10.72 21.52
CA PHE A 90 15.56 10.75 22.86
C PHE A 90 15.26 9.38 23.45
N VAL A 91 14.99 8.37 22.62
CA VAL A 91 14.51 7.05 23.08
C VAL A 91 15.54 5.95 22.87
N ALA A 92 16.27 6.00 21.76
CA ALA A 92 17.29 5.00 21.39
C ALA A 92 18.71 5.55 21.58
#